data_AF-A0A8J3AU73-F1
#
_entry.id   AF-A0A8J3AU73-F1
#
_cell.length_a   1.000
_cell.length_b   1.000
_cell.length_c   1.000
_cell.angle_alpha   90.00
_cell.angle_beta   90.00
_cell.angle_gamma   90.00
#
_symmetry.space_group_name_H-M   'P 1'
#
loop_
_entity.id
_entity.type
_entity.pdbx_description
1 polymer ?
#
loop_
_entity_poly.entity_id
_entity_poly.type
_entity_poly.pdbx_seq_one_letter_code
_entity_poly.pdbx_strand_id
1 'polypeptide(L)'
;MTALATDSLQRIERLGKHLFGVAVCLLRFDEALASELNWAQHSAAHVFSTTQAVERDSLQILPTQSSPFQPALGKVDQMDVRFYLSHPVRNATGRVVGALALIHDRPRAFTAGDRLLLEDLLALIERQLH
;
A
#
# COMPACT_ATOMS: atom_id res chain seq x y z
N MET A 1 11.89 -15.32 -15.16
CA MET A 1 12.10 -14.90 -13.75
C MET A 1 11.01 -13.96 -13.25
N THR A 2 10.34 -13.21 -14.13
CA THR A 2 9.31 -12.22 -13.79
C THR A 2 8.07 -12.79 -13.09
N ALA A 3 7.50 -13.90 -13.57
CA ALA A 3 6.28 -14.48 -13.00
C ALA A 3 6.42 -14.93 -11.53
N LEU A 4 7.59 -15.45 -11.13
CA LEU A 4 7.86 -15.86 -9.74
C LEU A 4 7.93 -14.66 -8.78
N ALA A 5 8.44 -13.51 -9.26
CA ALA A 5 8.46 -12.27 -8.51
C ALA A 5 7.02 -11.73 -8.34
N THR A 6 6.22 -11.73 -9.40
CA THR A 6 4.81 -11.32 -9.36
C THR A 6 3.99 -12.15 -8.36
N ASP A 7 4.13 -13.48 -8.38
CA ASP A 7 3.43 -14.38 -7.43
C ASP A 7 3.84 -14.10 -5.98
N SER A 8 5.13 -13.83 -5.74
CA SER A 8 5.65 -13.54 -4.40
C SER A 8 5.11 -12.21 -3.87
N LEU A 9 5.06 -11.18 -4.70
CA LEU A 9 4.49 -9.88 -4.36
C LEU A 9 2.98 -9.97 -4.09
N GLN A 10 2.22 -10.71 -4.90
CA GLN A 10 0.79 -10.96 -4.64
C GLN A 10 0.55 -11.73 -3.33
N ARG A 11 1.43 -12.68 -2.99
CA ARG A 11 1.38 -13.35 -1.68
C ARG A 11 1.63 -12.37 -0.55
N ILE A 12 2.58 -11.45 -0.72
CA ILE A 12 2.87 -10.40 0.26
C ILE A 12 1.67 -9.46 0.43
N GLU A 13 1.02 -9.01 -0.64
CA GLU A 13 -0.23 -8.21 -0.57
C GLU A 13 -1.30 -8.95 0.24
N ARG A 14 -1.50 -10.24 -0.04
CA ARG A 14 -2.47 -11.08 0.68
C ARG A 14 -2.10 -11.23 2.16
N LEU A 15 -0.82 -11.43 2.50
CA LEU A 15 -0.37 -11.53 3.88
C LEU A 15 -0.51 -10.20 4.63
N GLY A 16 -0.10 -9.09 4.00
CA GLY A 16 -0.25 -7.74 4.55
C GLY A 16 -1.71 -7.41 4.86
N LYS A 17 -2.63 -7.76 3.95
CA LYS A 17 -4.08 -7.62 4.20
C LYS A 17 -4.51 -8.28 5.51
N HIS A 18 -4.07 -9.51 5.77
CA HIS A 18 -4.44 -10.24 6.98
C HIS A 18 -3.72 -9.71 8.21
N LEU A 19 -2.43 -9.39 8.09
CA LEU A 19 -1.58 -8.88 9.17
C LEU A 19 -2.13 -7.58 9.76
N PHE A 20 -2.50 -6.63 8.89
CA PHE A 20 -3.09 -5.37 9.32
C PHE A 20 -4.61 -5.44 9.48
N GLY A 21 -5.25 -6.55 9.10
CA GLY A 21 -6.70 -6.71 9.12
C GLY A 21 -7.45 -5.67 8.29
N VAL A 22 -6.87 -5.17 7.19
CA VAL A 22 -7.45 -4.12 6.35
C VAL A 22 -8.31 -4.70 5.23
N ALA A 23 -9.12 -3.86 4.58
CA ALA A 23 -9.97 -4.32 3.48
C ALA A 23 -9.15 -4.60 2.21
N VAL A 24 -8.18 -3.72 1.95
CA VAL A 24 -7.25 -3.81 0.82
C VAL A 24 -5.83 -3.53 1.30
N CYS A 25 -4.89 -4.34 0.81
CA CYS A 25 -3.45 -4.11 0.89
C CYS A 25 -2.93 -4.31 -0.53
N LEU A 26 -2.28 -3.30 -1.11
CA LEU A 26 -1.80 -3.37 -2.49
C LEU A 26 -0.44 -2.69 -2.66
N LEU A 27 0.29 -3.15 -3.66
CA LEU A 27 1.54 -2.58 -4.15
C LEU A 27 1.28 -1.83 -5.45
N ARG A 28 1.81 -0.61 -5.49
CA ARG A 28 1.88 0.21 -6.70
C ARG A 28 3.35 0.44 -7.01
N PHE A 29 3.73 0.24 -8.25
CA PHE A 29 5.06 0.59 -8.75
C PHE A 29 4.99 1.75 -9.73
N ASP A 30 6.13 2.40 -9.95
CA ASP A 30 6.28 3.32 -11.08
C ASP A 30 6.20 2.58 -12.42
N GLU A 31 6.04 3.34 -13.51
CA GLU A 31 5.81 2.77 -14.84
C GLU A 31 6.97 1.88 -15.30
N ALA A 32 8.21 2.26 -14.99
CA ALA A 32 9.40 1.50 -15.38
C ALA A 32 9.43 0.14 -14.70
N LEU A 33 9.33 0.09 -13.37
CA LEU A 33 9.34 -1.16 -12.63
C LEU A 33 8.09 -1.99 -12.89
N ALA A 34 6.92 -1.36 -13.05
CA ALA A 34 5.69 -2.06 -13.39
C ALA A 34 5.80 -2.77 -14.75
N SER A 35 6.41 -2.12 -15.75
CA SER A 35 6.67 -2.72 -17.06
C SER A 35 7.63 -3.92 -16.95
N GLU A 36 8.74 -3.76 -16.23
CA GLU A 36 9.74 -4.81 -16.02
C GLU A 36 9.15 -6.05 -15.33
N LEU A 37 8.27 -5.84 -14.33
CA LEU A 37 7.62 -6.90 -13.56
C LEU A 37 6.37 -7.47 -14.23
N ASN A 38 5.95 -6.94 -15.39
CA ASN A 38 4.63 -7.18 -15.98
C ASN A 38 3.50 -7.01 -14.94
N TRP A 39 3.62 -5.99 -14.09
CA TRP A 39 2.73 -5.69 -12.98
C TRP A 39 1.61 -4.74 -13.43
N ALA A 40 0.54 -5.32 -13.97
CA ALA A 40 -0.65 -4.56 -14.37
C ALA A 40 -1.76 -4.72 -13.31
N GLN A 41 -1.98 -3.70 -12.48
CA GLN A 41 -3.14 -3.63 -11.59
C GLN A 41 -3.96 -2.38 -11.87
N HIS A 42 -5.15 -2.52 -12.45
CA HIS A 42 -6.09 -1.42 -12.68
C HIS A 42 -7.38 -1.60 -11.87
N SER A 43 -7.25 -1.91 -10.58
CA SER A 43 -8.41 -1.98 -9.69
C SER A 43 -8.87 -0.58 -9.25
N ALA A 44 -10.11 -0.45 -8.79
CA ALA A 44 -10.59 0.80 -8.20
C ALA A 44 -9.74 1.23 -6.99
N ALA A 45 -9.21 0.28 -6.23
CA ALA A 45 -8.29 0.53 -5.13
C ALA A 45 -6.96 1.12 -5.62
N HIS A 46 -6.45 0.65 -6.77
CA HIS A 46 -5.25 1.19 -7.38
C HIS A 46 -5.46 2.65 -7.79
N VAL A 47 -6.56 2.95 -8.49
CA VAL A 47 -6.95 4.31 -8.90
C VAL A 47 -7.15 5.22 -7.68
N PHE A 48 -7.83 4.74 -6.64
CA PHE A 48 -7.96 5.50 -5.41
C PHE A 48 -6.59 5.82 -4.80
N SER A 49 -5.70 4.83 -4.70
CA SER A 49 -4.37 5.01 -4.11
C SER A 49 -3.51 6.05 -4.84
N THR A 50 -3.64 6.17 -6.17
CA THR A 50 -2.89 7.17 -6.96
C THR A 50 -3.41 8.58 -6.72
N THR A 51 -4.72 8.74 -6.52
CA THR A 51 -5.32 10.05 -6.22
C THR A 51 -5.01 10.56 -4.81
N GLN A 52 -4.76 9.67 -3.85
CA GLN A 52 -4.49 10.04 -2.45
C GLN A 52 -3.00 10.26 -2.13
N ALA A 53 -2.08 9.79 -2.98
CA ALA A 53 -0.65 9.89 -2.76
C ALA A 53 -0.16 11.33 -2.96
N VAL A 54 -0.22 12.13 -1.89
CA VAL A 54 0.21 13.54 -1.88
C VAL A 54 1.72 13.65 -1.71
N GLU A 55 2.28 12.83 -0.81
CA GLU A 55 3.71 12.80 -0.52
C GLU A 55 4.27 11.42 -0.89
N ARG A 56 5.27 11.41 -1.78
CA ARG A 56 5.79 10.16 -2.36
C ARG A 56 6.94 9.55 -1.59
N ASP A 57 7.65 10.33 -0.78
CA ASP A 57 8.92 9.91 -0.16
C ASP A 57 8.81 9.60 1.33
N SER A 58 7.64 9.76 1.92
CA SER A 58 7.41 9.52 3.35
C SER A 58 6.10 8.76 3.59
N LEU A 59 5.96 8.23 4.81
CA LEU A 59 4.71 7.62 5.25
C LEU A 59 3.61 8.69 5.27
N GLN A 60 2.50 8.39 4.60
CA GLN A 60 1.26 9.13 4.69
C GLN A 60 0.18 8.30 5.39
N ILE A 61 -0.52 8.89 6.36
CA ILE A 61 -1.68 8.29 7.03
C ILE A 61 -2.84 9.28 6.97
N LEU A 62 -3.98 8.82 6.46
CA LEU A 62 -5.19 9.61 6.31
C LEU A 62 -6.41 8.91 6.94
N PRO A 63 -7.25 9.67 7.66
CA PRO A 63 -6.92 10.97 8.25
C PRO A 63 -5.84 10.84 9.33
N THR A 64 -5.18 11.95 9.67
CA THR A 64 -4.07 11.98 10.66
C THR A 64 -4.52 11.62 12.07
N GLN A 65 -5.81 11.79 12.38
CA GLN A 65 -6.43 11.37 13.63
C GLN A 65 -7.65 10.51 13.32
N SER A 66 -7.82 9.43 14.08
CA SER A 66 -8.94 8.52 13.92
C SER A 66 -10.16 9.02 14.69
N SER A 67 -11.29 9.20 13.99
CA SER A 67 -12.57 9.58 14.58
C SER A 67 -13.72 8.84 13.91
N PRO A 68 -14.72 8.33 14.67
CA PRO A 68 -15.95 7.75 14.10
C PRO A 68 -16.74 8.72 13.21
N PHE A 69 -16.57 10.02 13.40
CA PHE A 69 -17.35 11.08 12.73
C PHE A 69 -16.65 11.69 11.51
N GLN A 70 -15.49 11.17 11.13
CA GLN A 70 -14.76 11.70 9.98
C GLN A 70 -15.47 11.37 8.66
N PRO A 71 -15.46 12.30 7.68
CA PRO A 71 -16.02 12.04 6.36
C PRO A 71 -15.25 10.95 5.62
N ALA A 72 -15.83 10.46 4.53
CA ALA A 72 -15.14 9.60 3.58
C ALA A 72 -13.92 10.30 2.98
N LEU A 73 -12.81 9.58 2.84
CA LEU A 73 -11.70 10.01 1.98
C LEU A 73 -12.04 9.87 0.50
N GLY A 74 -13.02 9.02 0.20
CA GLY A 74 -13.54 8.75 -1.14
C GLY A 74 -14.17 7.36 -1.18
N LYS A 75 -14.31 6.82 -2.40
CA LYS A 75 -14.86 5.48 -2.62
C LYS A 75 -13.91 4.59 -3.39
N VAL A 76 -13.89 3.32 -3.01
CA VAL A 76 -13.29 2.23 -3.78
C VAL A 76 -14.42 1.25 -4.07
N ASP A 77 -14.80 1.13 -5.34
CA ASP A 77 -16.03 0.45 -5.74
C ASP A 77 -17.26 0.97 -4.97
N GLN A 78 -17.92 0.13 -4.17
CA GLN A 78 -19.05 0.49 -3.30
C GLN A 78 -18.62 0.78 -1.85
N MET A 79 -17.32 0.70 -1.54
CA MET A 79 -16.77 0.86 -0.20
C MET A 79 -16.39 2.32 0.07
N ASP A 80 -16.97 2.87 1.12
CA ASP A 80 -16.67 4.20 1.66
C ASP A 80 -15.34 4.15 2.42
N VAL A 81 -14.26 4.73 1.87
CA VAL A 81 -12.93 4.69 2.50
C VAL A 81 -12.88 5.64 3.69
N ARG A 82 -12.48 5.12 4.85
CA ARG A 82 -12.31 5.90 6.10
C ARG A 82 -10.89 5.84 6.65
N PHE A 83 -10.05 4.93 6.17
CA PHE A 83 -8.64 4.86 6.52
C PHE A 83 -7.82 4.56 5.26
N TYR A 84 -6.74 5.32 5.10
CA TYR A 84 -5.75 5.14 4.05
C TYR A 84 -4.35 5.32 4.63
N LEU A 85 -3.44 4.42 4.30
CA LEU A 85 -2.02 4.54 4.59
C LEU A 85 -1.24 4.28 3.31
N SER A 86 -0.22 5.08 3.05
CA SER A 86 0.75 4.85 1.97
C SER A 86 2.15 4.92 2.55
N HIS A 87 2.98 3.95 2.22
CA HIS A 87 4.41 3.98 2.54
C HIS A 87 5.24 3.75 1.28
N PRO A 88 6.28 4.56 1.01
CA PRO A 88 7.16 4.34 -0.13
C PRO A 88 7.84 2.97 -0.07
N VAL A 89 8.03 2.37 -1.23
CA VAL A 89 8.86 1.16 -1.42
C VAL A 89 10.10 1.59 -2.19
N ARG A 90 11.28 1.20 -1.70
CA ARG A 90 12.56 1.61 -2.25
C ARG A 90 13.30 0.44 -2.90
N ASN A 91 14.10 0.74 -3.92
CA ASN A 91 15.02 -0.24 -4.50
C ASN A 91 16.38 -0.24 -3.76
N ALA A 92 17.34 -1.04 -4.24
CA ALA A 92 18.64 -1.22 -3.59
C ALA A 92 19.48 0.07 -3.54
N THR A 93 19.18 1.04 -4.41
CA THR A 93 19.85 2.35 -4.44
C THR A 93 19.16 3.38 -3.54
N GLY A 94 18.11 2.99 -2.80
CA GLY A 94 17.32 3.86 -1.94
C GLY A 94 16.30 4.73 -2.68
N ARG A 95 16.19 4.58 -4.01
CA ARG A 95 15.21 5.32 -4.81
C ARG A 95 13.81 4.76 -4.59
N VAL A 96 12.82 5.64 -4.43
CA VAL A 96 11.41 5.25 -4.40
C VAL A 96 11.00 4.73 -5.78
N VAL A 97 10.53 3.49 -5.82
CA VAL A 97 10.06 2.79 -7.03
C VAL A 97 8.58 2.42 -6.95
N GLY A 98 7.93 2.73 -5.83
CA GLY A 98 6.54 2.38 -5.60
C GLY A 98 6.04 2.77 -4.22
N ALA A 99 4.90 2.22 -3.84
CA ALA A 99 4.35 2.33 -2.51
C ALA A 99 3.50 1.10 -2.15
N LEU A 100 3.50 0.76 -0.86
CA LEU A 100 2.53 -0.11 -0.24
C LEU A 100 1.37 0.76 0.26
N ALA A 101 0.14 0.40 -0.11
CA ALA A 101 -1.08 1.08 0.32
C ALA A 101 -2.00 0.15 1.11
N LEU A 102 -2.47 0.65 2.26
CA LEU A 102 -3.48 -0.01 3.09
C LEU A 102 -4.77 0.81 3.07
N ILE A 103 -5.91 0.17 2.84
CA ILE A 103 -7.22 0.83 2.69
C ILE A 103 -8.26 0.12 3.53
N HIS A 104 -9.09 0.89 4.23
CA HIS A 104 -10.18 0.33 5.03
C HIS A 104 -11.42 1.25 5.10
N ASP A 105 -12.56 0.63 5.35
CA ASP A 105 -13.89 1.25 5.43
C ASP A 105 -14.23 1.81 6.81
N ARG A 106 -13.42 1.49 7.83
CA ARG A 106 -13.57 2.01 9.18
C ARG A 106 -12.39 2.90 9.57
N PRO A 107 -12.62 3.94 10.40
CA PRO A 107 -11.54 4.68 11.03
C PRO A 107 -10.62 3.72 11.79
N ARG A 108 -9.31 3.94 11.67
CA ARG A 108 -8.29 3.19 12.40
C ARG A 108 -7.21 4.11 12.95
N ALA A 109 -6.69 3.75 14.11
CA ALA A 109 -5.44 4.31 14.61
C ALA A 109 -4.28 3.49 14.05
N PHE A 110 -3.16 4.15 13.76
CA PHE A 110 -1.92 3.48 13.38
C PHE A 110 -0.97 3.49 14.57
N THR A 111 -0.75 2.32 15.15
CA THR A 111 -0.02 2.17 16.40
C THR A 111 1.49 2.01 16.15
N ALA A 112 2.28 2.08 17.22
CA ALA A 112 3.70 1.72 17.16
C ALA A 112 3.91 0.23 16.81
N GLY A 113 2.98 -0.66 17.15
CA GLY A 113 3.05 -2.06 16.73
C GLY A 113 2.83 -2.21 15.23
N ASP A 114 1.86 -1.49 14.67
CA ASP A 114 1.61 -1.49 13.22
C ASP A 114 2.82 -0.93 12.45
N ARG A 115 3.53 0.05 13.02
CA ARG A 115 4.79 0.58 12.47
C ARG A 115 5.83 -0.52 12.27
N LEU A 116 6.10 -1.32 13.30
CA LEU A 116 7.11 -2.38 13.23
C LEU A 116 6.72 -3.44 12.20
N LEU A 117 5.45 -3.85 12.19
CA LEU A 117 4.93 -4.79 11.20
C LEU A 117 5.03 -4.26 9.77
N LEU A 118 4.82 -2.95 9.59
CA LEU A 118 4.95 -2.28 8.30
C LEU A 118 6.40 -2.27 7.82
N GLU A 119 7.34 -1.94 8.70
CA GLU A 119 8.78 -1.94 8.40
C GLU A 119 9.26 -3.35 8.02
N ASP A 120 8.85 -4.38 8.76
CA ASP A 120 9.18 -5.78 8.44
C ASP A 120 8.61 -6.21 7.07
N LEU A 121 7.35 -5.84 6.79
CA LEU A 121 6.72 -6.17 5.51
C LEU A 121 7.41 -5.46 4.34
N LEU A 122 7.79 -4.20 4.51
CA LEU A 122 8.52 -3.42 3.52
C LEU A 122 9.88 -4.05 3.24
N ALA A 123 10.64 -4.42 4.27
CA ALA A 123 11.93 -5.09 4.08
C ALA A 123 11.81 -6.38 3.26
N LEU A 124 10.71 -7.14 3.44
CA LEU A 124 10.43 -8.32 2.61
C LEU A 124 10.14 -7.95 1.16
N ILE A 125 9.33 -6.91 0.92
CA ILE A 125 9.00 -6.41 -0.42
C ILE A 125 10.26 -5.93 -1.14
N GLU A 126 11.03 -5.04 -0.50
CA GLU A 126 12.23 -4.44 -1.07
C GLU A 126 13.26 -5.50 -1.45
N ARG A 127 13.42 -6.54 -0.62
CA ARG A 127 14.26 -7.70 -0.94
C ARG A 127 13.79 -8.49 -2.16
N GLN A 128 12.49 -8.50 -2.49
CA GLN A 128 12.02 -9.14 -3.73
C GLN A 128 12.32 -8.29 -4.99
N LEU A 129 12.66 -7.02 -4.82
CA LEU A 129 12.99 -6.09 -5.91
C LEU A 129 14.50 -6.01 -6.17
N HIS A 130 15.29 -6.92 -5.60
CA HIS A 130 16.75 -7.02 -5.74
C HIS A 130 17.11 -8.41 -6.27
#